data_AF-A0A962BNE0-F1
#
_entry.id   AF-A0A962BNE0-F1
#
_cell.length_a   1.000
_cell.length_b   1.000
_cell.length_c   1.000
_cell.angle_alpha   90.00
_cell.angle_beta   90.00
_cell.angle_gamma   90.00
#
_symmetry.space_group_name_H-M   'P 1'
#
loop_
_entity.id
_entity.type
_entity.pdbx_description
1 polymer ?
#
loop_
_entity_poly.entity_id
_entity_poly.type
_entity_poly.pdbx_seq_one_letter_code
_entity_poly.pdbx_strand_id
1 'polypeptide(L)'
;SRCLQFNLKRLSEEQIATQMRKILSAESIAFEDEALQRLSHAADGSLRDGLSLLDQAIAYGGGSLALADVDSMLGTVDRGEVDGMLAAVAAGDGPGLMQAIDHHAGYSPDFAATLEAVAERLHQTQLAQLVEGMAPAEALPEALLALPPETVQLWYQMALQGRRDLYFAPSPRIGFEMTMLRMLAFLPDDGSGVRPEPQAGSGMASAVAAASRLSEGATRSARLTAAAPATPMPEPDPVVDQEPPPPKPRPQPESRPVTADGAEPGARQEPPAVIAGAGESPKPAGRVLGIADNAQWVALLSSIELRGPLRELAGNTTFISLIDRQLKLAMPASYMMMAGEMMKQQLADALAPYLGFEPMIRIGQAGADANADTLSARDRAQQDARQQDAEAAFMADPGVQGLINDFDARVAPGSIKPLPN
;
A
#
# COMPACT_ATOMS: atom_id res chain seq x y z
N SER A 1 6.60 -35.47 3.16
CA SER A 1 6.29 -36.68 3.95
C SER A 1 7.45 -37.22 4.81
N ARG A 2 8.72 -36.81 4.64
CA ARG A 2 9.87 -37.32 5.44
C ARG A 2 10.20 -36.53 6.72
N CYS A 3 9.49 -35.43 6.96
CA CYS A 3 9.72 -34.59 8.15
C CYS A 3 8.49 -34.64 9.05
N LEU A 4 8.73 -34.75 10.36
CA LEU A 4 7.73 -34.44 11.37
C LEU A 4 7.61 -32.92 11.45
N GLN A 5 6.45 -32.41 11.04
CA GLN A 5 6.14 -30.99 11.16
C GLN A 5 5.50 -30.72 12.53
N PHE A 6 6.17 -29.91 13.35
CA PHE A 6 5.60 -29.37 14.56
C PHE A 6 5.18 -27.92 14.30
N ASN A 7 3.88 -27.65 14.36
CA ASN A 7 3.36 -26.28 14.32
C ASN A 7 3.42 -25.71 15.73
N LEU A 8 4.35 -24.77 15.95
CA LEU A 8 4.45 -24.03 17.19
C LEU A 8 3.43 -22.89 17.19
N LYS A 9 2.63 -22.80 18.26
CA LYS A 9 1.67 -21.72 18.43
C LYS A 9 2.40 -20.42 18.81
N ARG A 10 1.80 -19.28 18.45
CA ARG A 10 2.20 -17.98 18.99
C ARG A 10 2.00 -17.99 20.51
N LEU A 11 2.90 -17.30 21.21
CA LEU A 11 2.80 -17.12 22.66
C LEU A 11 1.73 -16.07 22.98
N SER A 12 1.07 -16.21 24.13
CA SER A 12 0.23 -15.13 24.64
C SER A 12 1.09 -13.98 25.17
N GLU A 13 0.52 -12.78 25.20
CA GLU A 13 1.19 -11.59 25.77
C GLU A 13 1.62 -11.84 27.22
N GLU A 14 0.76 -12.49 28.02
CA GLU A 14 1.07 -12.86 29.40
C GLU A 14 2.28 -13.79 29.51
N GLN A 15 2.43 -14.76 28.58
CA GLN A 15 3.57 -15.66 28.54
C GLN A 15 4.86 -14.91 28.21
N ILE A 16 4.81 -13.97 27.27
CA ILE A 16 5.94 -13.12 26.88
C ILE A 16 6.34 -12.21 28.05
N ALA A 17 5.38 -11.51 28.65
CA ALA A 17 5.59 -10.62 29.80
C ALA A 17 6.21 -11.37 30.98
N THR A 18 5.70 -12.56 31.28
CA THR A 18 6.23 -13.43 32.34
C THR A 18 7.68 -13.81 32.09
N GLN A 19 8.02 -14.13 30.83
CA GLN A 19 9.38 -14.51 30.46
C GLN A 19 10.35 -13.32 30.53
N MET A 20 9.94 -12.16 30.04
CA MET A 20 10.73 -10.92 30.14
C MET A 20 10.97 -10.51 31.59
N ARG A 21 9.94 -10.58 32.44
CA ARG A 21 10.06 -10.31 33.89
C ARG A 21 11.13 -11.17 34.54
N LYS A 22 11.14 -12.48 34.24
CA LYS A 22 12.15 -13.41 34.76
C LYS A 22 13.57 -13.02 34.34
N ILE A 23 13.75 -12.60 33.09
CA ILE A 23 15.06 -12.19 32.55
C ILE A 23 15.53 -10.90 33.23
N LEU A 24 14.69 -9.86 33.27
CA LEU A 24 15.03 -8.59 33.92
C LEU A 24 15.35 -8.76 35.41
N SER A 25 14.63 -9.65 36.09
CA SER A 25 14.87 -9.96 37.51
C SER A 25 16.21 -10.68 37.71
N ALA A 26 16.58 -11.58 36.80
CA ALA A 26 17.86 -12.28 36.84
C ALA A 26 19.05 -11.33 36.52
N GLU A 27 18.85 -10.37 35.63
CA GLU A 27 19.86 -9.37 35.24
C GLU A 27 19.90 -8.14 36.18
N SER A 28 19.02 -8.08 37.18
CA SER A 28 18.91 -6.98 38.15
C SER A 28 18.65 -5.61 37.49
N ILE A 29 17.86 -5.60 36.43
CA ILE A 29 17.43 -4.39 35.72
C ILE A 29 16.15 -3.87 36.36
N ALA A 30 16.07 -2.56 36.63
CA ALA A 30 14.85 -1.94 37.16
C ALA A 30 13.79 -1.82 36.06
N PHE A 31 12.54 -2.18 36.34
CA PHE A 31 11.46 -2.16 35.35
C PHE A 31 10.09 -1.80 35.94
N GLU A 32 9.23 -1.25 35.09
CA GLU A 32 7.80 -1.05 35.35
C GLU A 32 6.96 -2.17 34.71
N ASP A 33 5.91 -2.59 35.40
CA ASP A 33 5.05 -3.69 34.93
C ASP A 33 4.25 -3.32 33.67
N GLU A 34 3.85 -2.05 33.54
CA GLU A 34 3.14 -1.54 32.37
C GLU A 34 4.05 -1.51 31.12
N ALA A 35 5.34 -1.20 31.30
CA ALA A 35 6.35 -1.23 30.23
C ALA A 35 6.52 -2.65 29.67
N LEU A 36 6.49 -3.66 30.53
CA LEU A 36 6.52 -5.07 30.13
C LEU A 36 5.29 -5.48 29.33
N GLN A 37 4.09 -5.01 29.73
CA GLN A 37 2.87 -5.27 28.97
C GLN A 37 2.93 -4.63 27.59
N ARG A 38 3.39 -3.38 27.48
CA ARG A 38 3.60 -2.69 26.19
C ARG A 38 4.53 -3.45 25.26
N LEU A 39 5.68 -3.89 25.75
CA LEU A 39 6.63 -4.67 24.97
C LEU A 39 6.07 -6.04 24.55
N SER A 40 5.28 -6.66 25.43
CA SER A 40 4.68 -7.98 25.15
C SER A 40 3.60 -7.90 24.08
N HIS A 41 2.82 -6.82 24.07
CA HIS A 41 1.87 -6.52 23.01
C HIS A 41 2.59 -6.24 21.68
N ALA A 42 3.63 -5.38 21.70
CA ALA A 42 4.44 -5.06 20.52
C ALA A 42 5.19 -6.28 19.94
N ALA A 43 5.42 -7.33 20.72
CA ALA A 43 6.08 -8.55 20.30
C ALA A 43 5.21 -9.48 19.42
N ASP A 44 3.89 -9.24 19.32
CA ASP A 44 2.94 -9.98 18.47
C ASP A 44 3.08 -11.53 18.52
N GLY A 45 3.29 -12.06 19.73
CA GLY A 45 3.41 -13.50 19.95
C GLY A 45 4.78 -14.12 19.63
N SER A 46 5.78 -13.31 19.28
CA SER A 46 7.18 -13.71 19.02
C SER A 46 8.09 -13.34 20.19
N LEU A 47 8.56 -14.33 20.95
CA LEU A 47 9.48 -14.08 22.06
C LEU A 47 10.81 -13.47 21.59
N ARG A 48 11.27 -13.80 20.39
CA ARG A 48 12.52 -13.27 19.85
C ARG A 48 12.41 -11.77 19.57
N ASP A 49 11.32 -11.36 18.95
CA ASP A 49 11.10 -9.95 18.63
C ASP A 49 10.86 -9.16 19.92
N GLY A 50 10.10 -9.74 20.86
CA GLY A 50 9.96 -9.18 22.21
C GLY A 50 11.29 -8.97 22.92
N LEU A 51 12.19 -9.95 22.94
CA LEU A 51 13.52 -9.77 23.55
C LEU A 51 14.37 -8.74 22.82
N SER A 52 14.25 -8.63 21.49
CA SER A 52 14.95 -7.60 20.72
C SER A 52 14.44 -6.20 21.07
N LEU A 53 13.13 -6.03 21.25
CA LEU A 53 12.51 -4.78 21.71
C LEU A 53 12.90 -4.46 23.16
N LEU A 54 12.98 -5.48 24.02
CA LEU A 54 13.41 -5.32 25.41
C LEU A 54 14.85 -4.80 25.49
N ASP A 55 15.78 -5.38 24.74
CA ASP A 55 17.17 -4.93 24.68
C ASP A 55 17.27 -3.48 24.18
N GLN A 56 16.47 -3.14 23.17
CA GLN A 56 16.41 -1.78 22.64
C GLN A 56 15.86 -0.79 23.67
N ALA A 57 14.83 -1.18 24.43
CA ALA A 57 14.24 -0.35 25.46
C ALA A 57 15.19 -0.11 26.63
N ILE A 58 15.93 -1.13 27.05
CA ILE A 58 16.97 -1.00 28.10
C ILE A 58 18.07 -0.04 27.63
N ALA A 59 18.50 -0.15 26.37
CA ALA A 59 19.51 0.75 25.80
C ALA A 59 19.00 2.19 25.70
N TYR A 60 17.73 2.39 25.36
CA TYR A 60 17.10 3.70 25.26
C TYR A 60 16.91 4.37 26.63
N GLY A 61 16.35 3.64 27.61
CA GLY A 61 16.10 4.10 28.99
C GLY A 61 17.33 4.10 29.91
N GLY A 62 18.55 4.05 29.34
CA GLY A 62 19.79 4.20 30.09
C GLY A 62 20.07 3.11 31.13
N GLY A 63 19.58 1.88 30.91
CA GLY A 63 19.74 0.76 31.84
C GLY A 63 18.56 0.54 32.79
N SER A 64 17.45 1.25 32.61
CA SER A 64 16.16 0.97 33.26
C SER A 64 15.04 0.89 32.23
N LEU A 65 13.97 0.18 32.58
CA LEU A 65 12.80 0.01 31.75
C LEU A 65 11.61 0.78 32.32
N ALA A 66 11.49 2.06 31.95
CA ALA A 66 10.36 2.91 32.29
C ALA A 66 9.31 2.92 31.16
N LEU A 67 8.03 3.09 31.51
CA LEU A 67 6.93 3.11 30.53
C LEU A 67 7.08 4.25 29.53
N ALA A 68 7.41 5.47 29.99
CA ALA A 68 7.56 6.63 29.11
C ALA A 68 8.66 6.44 28.05
N ASP A 69 9.76 5.77 28.43
CA ASP A 69 10.87 5.46 27.53
C ASP A 69 10.47 4.39 26.50
N VAL A 70 9.75 3.37 26.94
CA VAL A 70 9.20 2.33 26.05
C VAL A 70 8.19 2.93 25.08
N ASP A 71 7.30 3.81 25.55
CA ASP A 71 6.30 4.43 24.70
C ASP A 71 6.94 5.34 23.65
N SER A 72 7.91 6.15 24.08
CA SER A 72 8.70 6.99 23.17
C SER A 72 9.49 6.17 22.15
N MET A 73 10.04 5.02 22.54
CA MET A 73 10.82 4.14 21.67
C MET A 73 9.94 3.43 20.64
N LEU A 74 8.80 2.87 21.08
CA LEU A 74 7.88 2.14 20.20
C LEU A 74 7.08 3.07 19.29
N GLY A 75 7.10 4.39 19.57
CA GLY A 75 6.19 5.33 18.93
C GLY A 75 4.74 4.99 19.23
N THR A 76 4.48 4.33 20.36
CA THR A 76 3.12 3.98 20.78
C THR A 76 2.39 5.26 21.11
N VAL A 77 1.21 5.36 20.53
CA VAL A 77 0.38 6.55 20.65
C VAL A 77 -0.11 6.65 22.08
N ASP A 78 0.15 7.80 22.71
CA ASP A 78 -0.33 8.09 24.06
C ASP A 78 -1.87 8.06 24.04
N ARG A 79 -2.43 7.21 24.91
CA ARG A 79 -3.88 7.06 25.04
C ARG A 79 -4.56 8.39 25.38
N GLY A 80 -3.93 9.22 26.20
CA GLY A 80 -4.42 10.54 26.57
C GLY A 80 -4.49 11.50 25.37
N GLU A 81 -3.56 11.39 24.42
CA GLU A 81 -3.61 12.17 23.18
C GLU A 81 -4.78 11.74 22.30
N VAL A 82 -5.01 10.42 22.15
CA VAL A 82 -6.16 9.88 21.40
C VAL A 82 -7.48 10.29 22.03
N ASP A 83 -7.60 10.14 23.35
CA ASP A 83 -8.80 10.53 24.10
C ASP A 83 -9.03 12.04 24.00
N GLY A 84 -7.98 12.86 24.04
CA GLY A 84 -8.04 14.30 23.85
C GLY A 84 -8.55 14.70 22.45
N MET A 85 -8.02 14.06 21.40
CA MET A 85 -8.49 14.29 20.03
C MET A 85 -9.94 13.87 19.84
N LEU A 86 -10.32 12.69 20.33
CA LEU A 86 -11.68 12.17 20.26
C LEU A 86 -12.67 13.02 21.06
N ALA A 87 -12.27 13.54 22.22
CA ALA A 87 -13.07 14.48 23.00
C ALA A 87 -13.26 15.82 22.27
N ALA A 88 -12.22 16.35 21.60
CA ALA A 88 -12.33 17.56 20.79
C ALA A 88 -13.29 17.36 19.60
N VAL A 89 -13.22 16.20 18.94
CA VAL A 89 -14.18 15.83 17.89
C VAL A 89 -15.61 15.77 18.47
N ALA A 90 -15.82 15.10 19.59
CA ALA A 90 -17.14 14.99 20.24
C ALA A 90 -17.71 16.34 20.70
N ALA A 91 -16.85 17.28 21.08
CA ALA A 91 -17.24 18.64 21.45
C ALA A 91 -17.50 19.56 20.24
N GLY A 92 -17.23 19.12 19.00
CA GLY A 92 -17.26 19.98 17.83
C GLY A 92 -16.13 21.03 17.81
N ASP A 93 -15.08 20.86 18.62
CA ASP A 93 -13.99 21.80 18.79
C ASP A 93 -12.89 21.58 17.73
N GLY A 94 -13.09 22.16 16.55
CA GLY A 94 -12.10 22.13 15.47
C GLY A 94 -10.74 22.73 15.85
N PRO A 95 -10.67 23.93 16.46
CA PRO A 95 -9.42 24.49 16.94
C PRO A 95 -8.70 23.61 17.96
N GLY A 96 -9.41 23.08 18.96
CA GLY A 96 -8.84 22.17 19.96
C GLY A 96 -8.34 20.87 19.34
N LEU A 97 -9.07 20.33 18.36
CA LEU A 97 -8.63 19.16 17.59
C LEU A 97 -7.31 19.44 16.88
N MET A 98 -7.20 20.55 16.15
CA MET A 98 -5.97 20.88 15.43
C MET A 98 -4.78 21.09 16.38
N GLN A 99 -5.01 21.68 17.56
CA GLN A 99 -3.97 21.81 18.58
C GLN A 99 -3.51 20.46 19.13
N ALA A 100 -4.42 19.52 19.37
CA ALA A 100 -4.09 18.16 19.80
C ALA A 100 -3.28 17.41 18.72
N ILE A 101 -3.66 17.56 17.44
CA ILE A 101 -2.93 16.97 16.32
C ILE A 101 -1.52 17.59 16.20
N ASP A 102 -1.37 18.89 16.38
CA ASP A 102 -0.07 19.57 16.38
C ASP A 102 0.84 19.10 17.51
N HIS A 103 0.29 18.90 18.71
CA HIS A 103 1.04 18.36 19.86
C HIS A 103 1.56 16.96 19.54
N HIS A 104 0.67 16.08 19.07
CA HIS A 104 1.01 14.72 18.69
C HIS A 104 2.05 14.67 17.56
N ALA A 105 1.92 15.53 16.55
CA ALA A 105 2.87 15.65 15.44
C ALA A 105 4.28 16.08 15.89
N GLY A 106 4.42 16.73 17.05
CA GLY A 106 5.69 17.18 17.61
C GLY A 106 6.67 16.04 17.96
N TYR A 107 6.17 14.81 18.11
CA TYR A 107 6.96 13.65 18.56
C TYR A 107 7.22 12.60 17.48
N SER A 108 7.11 12.96 16.19
CA SER A 108 7.26 12.05 15.03
C SER A 108 6.30 10.84 15.09
N PRO A 109 4.98 11.07 15.12
CA PRO A 109 4.01 10.00 15.33
C PRO A 109 3.85 9.10 14.10
N ASP A 110 3.50 7.83 14.37
CA ASP A 110 2.94 6.94 13.37
C ASP A 110 1.42 7.19 13.27
N PHE A 111 1.00 7.99 12.30
CA PHE A 111 -0.41 8.31 12.07
C PHE A 111 -1.27 7.08 11.70
N ALA A 112 -0.68 6.00 11.18
CA ALA A 112 -1.42 4.76 10.94
C ALA A 112 -1.74 4.07 12.27
N ALA A 113 -0.75 4.00 13.17
CA ALA A 113 -0.93 3.52 14.54
C ALA A 113 -1.89 4.42 15.34
N THR A 114 -1.88 5.73 15.11
CA THR A 114 -2.85 6.65 15.75
C THR A 114 -4.28 6.37 15.30
N LEU A 115 -4.51 6.13 14.01
CA LEU A 115 -5.84 5.75 13.53
C LEU A 115 -6.29 4.37 14.04
N GLU A 116 -5.35 3.45 14.24
CA GLU A 116 -5.61 2.18 14.89
C GLU A 116 -6.03 2.36 16.36
N ALA A 117 -5.28 3.17 17.13
CA ALA A 117 -5.63 3.50 18.50
C ALA A 117 -6.99 4.21 18.61
N VAL A 118 -7.30 5.12 17.68
CA VAL A 118 -8.63 5.74 17.56
C VAL A 118 -9.71 4.68 17.34
N ALA A 119 -9.49 3.75 16.40
CA ALA A 119 -10.45 2.68 16.12
C ALA A 119 -10.65 1.76 17.32
N GLU A 120 -9.58 1.41 18.05
CA GLU A 120 -9.65 0.60 19.26
C GLU A 120 -10.44 1.30 20.38
N ARG A 121 -10.21 2.61 20.60
CA ARG A 121 -10.98 3.37 21.59
C ARG A 121 -12.46 3.44 21.25
N LEU A 122 -12.79 3.68 19.97
CA LEU A 122 -14.19 3.66 19.52
C LEU A 122 -14.84 2.27 19.65
N HIS A 123 -14.08 1.20 19.43
CA HIS A 123 -14.55 -0.17 19.67
C HIS A 123 -14.88 -0.41 21.15
N GLN A 124 -14.00 -0.01 22.07
CA GLN A 124 -14.25 -0.09 23.51
C GLN A 124 -15.50 0.72 23.91
N THR A 125 -15.68 1.92 23.34
CA THR A 125 -16.92 2.71 23.51
C THR A 125 -18.15 1.94 23.05
N GLN A 126 -18.13 1.30 21.88
CA GLN A 126 -19.26 0.53 21.38
C GLN A 126 -19.62 -0.65 22.29
N LEU A 127 -18.60 -1.37 22.78
CA LEU A 127 -18.80 -2.47 23.70
C LEU A 127 -19.49 -1.99 24.98
N ALA A 128 -19.01 -0.89 25.56
CA ALA A 128 -19.59 -0.29 26.75
C ALA A 128 -21.04 0.19 26.54
N GLN A 129 -21.40 0.63 25.33
CA GLN A 129 -22.74 1.12 25.02
C GLN A 129 -23.75 0.01 24.70
N LEU A 130 -23.34 -1.03 23.99
CA LEU A 130 -24.27 -2.03 23.42
C LEU A 130 -24.25 -3.38 24.14
N VAL A 131 -23.17 -3.72 24.86
CA VAL A 131 -22.99 -5.03 25.47
C VAL A 131 -23.05 -4.92 26.99
N GLU A 132 -24.17 -5.33 27.56
CA GLU A 132 -24.34 -5.36 29.01
C GLU A 132 -23.28 -6.26 29.68
N GLY A 133 -22.65 -5.75 30.75
CA GLY A 133 -21.66 -6.50 31.54
C GLY A 133 -20.25 -6.55 30.96
N MET A 134 -20.01 -6.02 29.75
CA MET A 134 -18.67 -5.77 29.23
C MET A 134 -18.22 -4.37 29.62
N ALA A 135 -17.63 -4.26 30.81
CA ALA A 135 -16.93 -3.03 31.18
C ALA A 135 -15.60 -2.96 30.42
N PRO A 136 -15.24 -1.79 29.87
CA PRO A 136 -13.90 -1.61 29.31
C PRO A 136 -12.88 -1.80 30.43
N ALA A 137 -11.72 -2.39 30.10
CA ALA A 137 -10.64 -2.61 31.07
C ALA A 137 -10.13 -1.27 31.63
N GLU A 138 -10.18 -0.21 30.83
CA GLU A 138 -9.79 1.13 31.22
C GLU A 138 -10.91 2.15 31.03
N ALA A 139 -10.85 3.25 31.81
CA ALA A 139 -11.84 4.30 31.76
C ALA A 139 -11.94 4.94 30.36
N LEU A 140 -13.17 5.16 29.91
CA LEU A 140 -13.49 5.87 28.67
C LEU A 140 -13.90 7.31 29.00
N PRO A 141 -13.55 8.30 28.14
CA PRO A 141 -14.06 9.65 28.26
C PRO A 141 -15.61 9.67 28.29
N GLU A 142 -16.18 10.41 29.24
CA GLU A 142 -17.64 10.57 29.37
C GLU A 142 -18.25 11.15 28.08
N ALA A 143 -17.52 12.05 27.42
CA ALA A 143 -17.91 12.63 26.13
C ALA A 143 -18.13 11.57 25.04
N LEU A 144 -17.35 10.48 25.02
CA LEU A 144 -17.52 9.40 24.05
C LEU A 144 -18.69 8.48 24.40
N LEU A 145 -18.89 8.22 25.69
CA LEU A 145 -20.03 7.42 26.16
C LEU A 145 -21.36 8.13 25.90
N ALA A 146 -21.37 9.47 25.88
CA ALA A 146 -22.54 10.29 25.58
C ALA A 146 -22.92 10.33 24.09
N LEU A 147 -22.05 9.90 23.18
CA LEU A 147 -22.34 9.88 21.75
C LEU A 147 -23.40 8.82 21.40
N PRO A 148 -24.26 9.08 20.39
CA PRO A 148 -25.13 8.03 19.87
C PRO A 148 -24.31 6.83 19.35
N PRO A 149 -24.72 5.58 19.61
CA PRO A 149 -23.98 4.39 19.16
C PRO A 149 -23.76 4.34 17.64
N GLU A 150 -24.66 4.93 16.86
CA GLU A 150 -24.55 5.02 15.40
C GLU A 150 -23.41 5.97 14.98
N THR A 151 -23.16 7.02 15.77
CA THR A 151 -22.06 7.96 15.54
C THR A 151 -20.72 7.29 15.82
N VAL A 152 -20.63 6.53 16.91
CA VAL A 152 -19.44 5.75 17.26
C VAL A 152 -19.13 4.73 16.17
N GLN A 153 -20.13 4.03 15.64
CA GLN A 153 -19.96 3.13 14.48
C GLN A 153 -19.48 3.86 13.22
N LEU A 154 -20.06 5.03 12.91
CA LEU A 154 -19.66 5.82 11.75
C LEU A 154 -18.20 6.26 11.87
N TRP A 155 -17.79 6.78 13.02
CA TRP A 155 -16.42 7.20 13.26
C TRP A 155 -15.46 6.01 13.24
N TYR A 156 -15.85 4.86 13.77
CA TYR A 156 -15.05 3.64 13.70
C TYR A 156 -14.77 3.26 12.23
N GLN A 157 -15.79 3.30 11.37
CA GLN A 157 -15.63 3.07 9.93
C GLN A 157 -14.73 4.12 9.28
N MET A 158 -14.87 5.40 9.64
CA MET A 158 -14.01 6.48 9.14
C MET A 158 -12.55 6.29 9.54
N ALA A 159 -12.26 5.81 10.75
CA ALA A 159 -10.90 5.52 11.21
C ALA A 159 -10.26 4.39 10.38
N LEU A 160 -10.99 3.28 10.17
CA LEU A 160 -10.52 2.17 9.34
C LEU A 160 -10.27 2.60 7.89
N GLN A 161 -11.21 3.37 7.32
CA GLN A 161 -11.08 3.87 5.95
C GLN A 161 -9.92 4.86 5.83
N GLY A 162 -9.77 5.77 6.79
CA GLY A 162 -8.67 6.73 6.86
C GLY A 162 -7.32 6.03 6.93
N ARG A 163 -7.21 4.95 7.70
CA ARG A 163 -5.97 4.16 7.82
C ARG A 163 -5.62 3.48 6.49
N ARG A 164 -6.61 2.91 5.80
CA ARG A 164 -6.44 2.33 4.45
C ARG A 164 -5.99 3.38 3.44
N ASP A 165 -6.59 4.56 3.51
CA ASP A 165 -6.39 5.62 2.52
C ASP A 165 -5.15 6.49 2.82
N LEU A 166 -4.53 6.31 3.99
CA LEU A 166 -3.44 7.14 4.51
C LEU A 166 -2.26 7.25 3.54
N TYR A 167 -1.92 6.15 2.87
CA TYR A 167 -0.82 6.07 1.89
C TYR A 167 -1.10 6.80 0.58
N PHE A 168 -2.37 7.10 0.28
CA PHE A 168 -2.77 7.86 -0.91
C PHE A 168 -2.88 9.36 -0.64
N ALA A 169 -2.81 9.78 0.63
CA ALA A 169 -2.85 11.18 1.01
C ALA A 169 -1.55 11.91 0.61
N PRO A 170 -1.60 13.24 0.38
CA PRO A 170 -0.39 14.03 0.05
C PRO A 170 0.72 13.92 1.09
N SER A 171 0.35 13.72 2.35
CA SER A 171 1.23 13.27 3.44
C SER A 171 0.41 12.46 4.45
N PRO A 172 1.03 11.55 5.25
CA PRO A 172 0.33 10.82 6.30
C PRO A 172 -0.39 11.76 7.28
N ARG A 173 0.26 12.87 7.64
CA ARG A 173 -0.33 13.91 8.48
C ARG A 173 -1.62 14.49 7.87
N ILE A 174 -1.59 14.88 6.59
CA ILE A 174 -2.78 15.43 5.91
C ILE A 174 -3.90 14.37 5.83
N GLY A 175 -3.55 13.10 5.57
CA GLY A 175 -4.54 12.01 5.54
C GLY A 175 -5.21 11.80 6.91
N PHE A 176 -4.43 11.88 7.98
CA PHE A 176 -4.92 11.83 9.35
C PHE A 176 -5.82 13.03 9.67
N GLU A 177 -5.36 14.25 9.43
CA GLU A 177 -6.11 15.49 9.64
C GLU A 177 -7.46 15.44 8.89
N MET A 178 -7.45 15.03 7.62
CA MET A 178 -8.69 14.90 6.83
C MET A 178 -9.64 13.83 7.36
N THR A 179 -9.11 12.76 7.96
CA THR A 179 -9.92 11.72 8.60
C THR A 179 -10.60 12.25 9.86
N MET A 180 -9.85 12.95 10.71
CA MET A 180 -10.36 13.56 11.94
C MET A 180 -11.36 14.70 11.64
N LEU A 181 -11.05 15.55 10.65
CA LEU A 181 -11.97 16.60 10.18
C LEU A 181 -13.24 16.01 9.57
N ARG A 182 -13.18 14.82 8.96
CA ARG A 182 -14.38 14.12 8.50
C ARG A 182 -15.23 13.68 9.68
N MET A 183 -14.64 13.10 10.74
CA MET A 183 -15.41 12.77 11.94
C MET A 183 -16.07 14.03 12.53
N LEU A 184 -15.33 15.14 12.63
CA LEU A 184 -15.82 16.44 13.09
C LEU A 184 -16.97 17.00 12.23
N ALA A 185 -16.92 16.80 10.91
CA ALA A 185 -17.95 17.28 10.00
C ALA A 185 -19.25 16.46 10.05
N PHE A 186 -19.19 15.23 10.58
CA PHE A 186 -20.30 14.29 10.67
C PHE A 186 -20.77 14.08 12.13
N LEU A 187 -20.77 15.15 12.92
CA LEU A 187 -21.49 15.14 14.20
C LEU A 187 -23.01 15.16 13.93
N PRO A 188 -23.81 14.34 14.62
CA PRO A 188 -25.26 14.38 14.51
C PRO A 188 -25.77 15.76 14.97
N ASP A 189 -26.61 16.38 14.14
CA ASP A 189 -27.28 17.63 14.50
C ASP A 189 -28.27 17.33 15.63
N ASP A 190 -28.01 17.84 16.81
CA ASP A 190 -28.83 17.72 18.02
C ASP A 190 -30.12 18.56 17.94
N GLY A 191 -30.51 18.97 16.72
CA GLY A 191 -31.75 19.69 16.41
C GLY A 191 -31.89 21.03 17.14
N SER A 192 -30.81 21.51 17.76
CA SER A 192 -30.84 22.61 18.72
C SER A 192 -29.61 23.51 18.64
N GLY A 193 -29.09 23.80 17.44
CA GLY A 193 -27.95 24.73 17.37
C GLY A 193 -27.61 25.25 15.99
N VAL A 194 -27.99 26.51 15.77
CA VAL A 194 -27.48 27.43 14.74
C VAL A 194 -26.07 27.07 14.26
N ARG A 195 -25.98 26.48 13.07
CA ARG A 195 -24.73 26.46 12.30
C ARG A 195 -24.36 27.92 12.00
N PRO A 196 -23.12 28.40 12.24
CA PRO A 196 -22.72 29.70 11.75
C PRO A 196 -22.81 29.64 10.23
N GLU A 197 -23.78 30.34 9.65
CA GLU A 197 -23.85 30.50 8.21
C GLU A 197 -22.52 31.12 7.74
N PRO A 198 -21.87 30.56 6.71
CA PRO A 198 -20.79 31.26 6.07
C PRO A 198 -21.39 32.52 5.48
N GLN A 199 -20.92 33.70 5.93
CA GLN A 199 -21.27 34.98 5.36
C GLN A 199 -20.75 35.04 3.91
N ALA A 200 -21.52 34.49 2.99
CA ALA A 200 -21.34 34.68 1.56
C ALA A 200 -22.25 35.85 1.15
N GLY A 201 -21.60 36.92 0.72
CA GLY A 201 -22.26 38.09 0.17
C GLY A 201 -23.24 37.74 -0.94
N SER A 202 -24.32 38.51 -0.95
CA SER A 202 -25.36 38.61 -1.97
C SER A 202 -24.93 38.12 -3.37
N GLY A 203 -25.55 37.03 -3.83
CA GLY A 203 -25.44 36.55 -5.19
C GLY A 203 -26.06 35.18 -5.39
N MET A 204 -27.26 35.15 -5.98
CA MET A 204 -27.97 33.97 -6.50
C MET A 204 -28.68 33.07 -5.46
N ALA A 205 -29.75 33.62 -4.88
CA ALA A 205 -30.93 32.85 -4.49
C ALA A 205 -31.64 32.30 -5.75
N SER A 206 -31.10 31.27 -6.38
CA SER A 206 -31.80 30.46 -7.39
C SER A 206 -31.03 29.17 -7.71
N ALA A 207 -30.92 28.25 -6.73
CA ALA A 207 -30.47 26.87 -7.00
C ALA A 207 -30.87 25.83 -5.94
N VAL A 208 -31.44 26.23 -4.79
CA VAL A 208 -31.76 25.29 -3.69
C VAL A 208 -33.26 24.95 -3.60
N ALA A 209 -34.11 25.62 -4.39
CA ALA A 209 -35.56 25.34 -4.43
C ALA A 209 -35.97 24.15 -5.34
N ALA A 210 -35.00 23.48 -5.97
CA ALA A 210 -35.26 22.39 -6.94
C ALA A 210 -35.10 20.97 -6.36
N ALA A 211 -34.51 20.78 -5.18
CA ALA A 211 -34.27 19.45 -4.62
C ALA A 211 -35.37 18.95 -3.64
N SER A 212 -36.17 19.83 -3.05
CA SER A 212 -37.24 19.44 -2.11
C SER A 212 -38.59 19.11 -2.75
N ARG A 213 -38.70 19.03 -4.09
CA ARG A 213 -39.99 18.78 -4.77
C ARG A 213 -40.17 17.38 -5.35
N LEU A 214 -39.21 16.46 -5.12
CA LEU A 214 -39.28 15.09 -5.64
C LEU A 214 -39.66 14.03 -4.58
N SER A 215 -39.96 14.44 -3.33
CA SER A 215 -40.33 13.50 -2.26
C SER A 215 -41.85 13.41 -1.98
N GLU A 216 -42.71 14.19 -2.66
CA GLU A 216 -44.17 14.20 -2.42
C GLU A 216 -45.00 13.59 -3.58
N GLY A 217 -44.39 12.75 -4.43
CA GLY A 217 -45.07 12.11 -5.57
C GLY A 217 -45.51 10.65 -5.38
N ALA A 218 -45.19 10.00 -4.26
CA ALA A 218 -45.28 8.55 -4.13
C ALA A 218 -46.44 8.04 -3.25
N THR A 219 -47.66 8.59 -3.40
CA THR A 219 -48.87 7.99 -2.83
C THR A 219 -50.07 8.08 -3.79
N ARG A 220 -49.93 7.61 -5.03
CA ARG A 220 -51.07 7.21 -5.86
C ARG A 220 -50.63 6.41 -7.09
N SER A 221 -50.56 5.09 -6.95
CA SER A 221 -51.04 4.13 -7.97
C SER A 221 -50.75 2.71 -7.51
N ALA A 222 -51.68 2.15 -6.73
CA ALA A 222 -51.81 0.72 -6.54
C ALA A 222 -53.09 0.28 -7.25
N ARG A 223 -52.99 -0.20 -8.50
CA ARG A 223 -53.77 -1.34 -9.01
C ARG A 223 -53.38 -1.80 -10.43
N LEU A 224 -53.18 -3.12 -10.51
CA LEU A 224 -53.36 -4.04 -11.65
C LEU A 224 -52.26 -4.06 -12.73
N THR A 225 -51.42 -5.10 -12.75
CA THR A 225 -51.62 -6.35 -13.52
C THR A 225 -50.48 -7.35 -13.29
N ALA A 226 -50.73 -8.62 -13.61
CA ALA A 226 -50.01 -9.81 -13.21
C ALA A 226 -49.05 -10.37 -14.28
N ALA A 227 -48.22 -11.33 -13.84
CA ALA A 227 -47.59 -12.48 -14.56
C ALA A 227 -46.14 -12.37 -15.10
N ALA A 228 -45.21 -13.00 -14.34
CA ALA A 228 -44.10 -13.95 -14.64
C ALA A 228 -43.25 -13.91 -15.96
N PRO A 229 -42.03 -14.53 -16.03
CA PRO A 229 -41.24 -15.23 -15.00
C PRO A 229 -39.77 -14.72 -14.83
N ALA A 230 -39.09 -15.29 -13.83
CA ALA A 230 -37.73 -14.98 -13.39
C ALA A 230 -36.62 -15.57 -14.29
N THR A 231 -35.50 -14.85 -14.38
CA THR A 231 -34.19 -15.34 -14.81
C THR A 231 -33.21 -15.27 -13.62
N PRO A 232 -32.28 -16.23 -13.44
CA PRO A 232 -31.37 -16.24 -12.30
C PRO A 232 -30.21 -15.24 -12.49
N MET A 233 -29.83 -14.61 -11.39
CA MET A 233 -28.67 -13.72 -11.24
C MET A 233 -27.38 -14.56 -11.08
N PRO A 234 -26.23 -14.13 -11.64
CA PRO A 234 -24.95 -14.82 -11.46
C PRO A 234 -24.34 -14.54 -10.06
N GLU A 235 -23.66 -15.55 -9.52
CA GLU A 235 -22.87 -15.52 -8.28
C GLU A 235 -21.68 -14.55 -8.36
N PRO A 236 -21.28 -13.89 -7.25
CA PRO A 236 -20.07 -13.07 -7.20
C PRO A 236 -18.80 -13.91 -6.98
N ASP A 237 -17.73 -13.56 -7.69
CA ASP A 237 -16.39 -14.15 -7.56
C ASP A 237 -15.75 -13.92 -6.17
N PRO A 238 -14.90 -14.85 -5.69
CA PRO A 238 -14.18 -14.71 -4.43
C PRO A 238 -13.00 -13.74 -4.54
N VAL A 239 -12.85 -12.92 -3.50
CA VAL A 239 -11.77 -11.95 -3.30
C VAL A 239 -10.45 -12.67 -3.03
N VAL A 240 -9.41 -12.35 -3.82
CA VAL A 240 -8.03 -12.84 -3.66
C VAL A 240 -7.30 -12.01 -2.62
N ASP A 241 -6.83 -12.67 -1.55
CA ASP A 241 -5.91 -12.12 -0.55
C ASP A 241 -4.56 -11.73 -1.19
N GLN A 242 -4.06 -10.53 -0.87
CA GLN A 242 -2.72 -10.09 -1.27
C GLN A 242 -1.70 -10.42 -0.16
N GLU A 243 -0.61 -11.08 -0.58
CA GLU A 243 0.56 -11.41 0.24
C GLU A 243 1.54 -10.23 0.34
N PRO A 244 2.17 -9.96 1.51
CA PRO A 244 3.13 -8.86 1.71
C PRO A 244 4.50 -9.13 1.07
N PRO A 245 5.30 -8.09 0.74
CA PRO A 245 6.55 -8.21 -0.01
C PRO A 245 7.74 -8.74 0.82
N PRO A 246 8.71 -9.44 0.20
CA PRO A 246 9.86 -10.03 0.89
C PRO A 246 10.97 -9.02 1.24
N PRO A 247 11.76 -9.26 2.31
CA PRO A 247 12.81 -8.34 2.77
C PRO A 247 14.11 -8.45 1.95
N LYS A 248 14.86 -7.33 1.88
CA LYS A 248 16.15 -7.20 1.18
C LYS A 248 17.28 -7.98 1.89
N PRO A 249 18.23 -8.62 1.17
CA PRO A 249 19.35 -9.33 1.79
C PRO A 249 20.43 -8.37 2.35
N ARG A 250 20.90 -8.65 3.57
CA ARG A 250 22.16 -8.10 4.13
C ARG A 250 23.38 -8.89 3.62
N PRO A 251 24.55 -8.26 3.48
CA PRO A 251 25.76 -8.89 2.95
C PRO A 251 26.45 -9.81 3.99
N GLN A 252 27.01 -10.92 3.52
CA GLN A 252 27.85 -11.84 4.30
C GLN A 252 29.30 -11.31 4.38
N PRO A 253 30.03 -11.58 5.48
CA PRO A 253 31.41 -11.11 5.68
C PRO A 253 32.44 -11.94 4.91
N GLU A 254 33.40 -11.24 4.28
CA GLU A 254 34.56 -11.82 3.60
C GLU A 254 35.49 -12.54 4.59
N SER A 255 35.84 -13.78 4.26
CA SER A 255 36.93 -14.53 4.88
C SER A 255 38.27 -14.08 4.30
N ARG A 256 39.14 -13.59 5.19
CA ARG A 256 40.56 -13.33 4.92
C ARG A 256 41.31 -14.61 4.50
N PRO A 257 42.22 -14.56 3.52
CA PRO A 257 43.27 -15.55 3.41
C PRO A 257 44.53 -15.13 4.17
N VAL A 258 45.16 -16.14 4.75
CA VAL A 258 46.42 -16.14 5.48
C VAL A 258 47.60 -16.09 4.51
N THR A 259 48.63 -15.33 4.88
CA THR A 259 49.94 -15.20 4.22
C THR A 259 50.73 -16.51 4.17
N ALA A 260 51.38 -16.79 3.04
CA ALA A 260 52.61 -17.59 2.99
C ALA A 260 53.50 -17.12 1.83
N ASP A 261 54.80 -17.15 2.15
CA ASP A 261 55.94 -16.47 1.56
C ASP A 261 56.59 -17.24 0.39
N GLY A 262 57.35 -16.55 -0.45
CA GLY A 262 58.49 -17.14 -1.19
C GLY A 262 58.51 -17.10 -2.72
N ALA A 263 59.43 -16.29 -3.24
CA ALA A 263 60.26 -16.45 -4.46
C ALA A 263 59.94 -15.64 -5.75
N GLU A 264 60.66 -14.52 -5.90
CA GLU A 264 61.18 -13.92 -7.15
C GLU A 264 62.50 -14.62 -7.60
N PRO A 265 63.17 -14.36 -8.77
CA PRO A 265 63.09 -13.17 -9.67
C PRO A 265 63.23 -13.39 -11.21
N GLY A 266 62.94 -12.31 -11.98
CA GLY A 266 63.54 -11.99 -13.31
C GLY A 266 62.59 -12.15 -14.52
N ALA A 267 62.42 -11.21 -15.46
CA ALA A 267 63.21 -10.04 -15.83
C ALA A 267 62.36 -8.93 -16.53
N ARG A 268 62.72 -7.70 -16.15
CA ARG A 268 62.63 -6.36 -16.76
C ARG A 268 62.26 -6.20 -18.24
N GLN A 269 61.30 -5.30 -18.52
CA GLN A 269 61.46 -4.14 -19.42
C GLN A 269 60.41 -3.04 -19.14
N GLU A 270 60.87 -1.77 -19.18
CA GLU A 270 60.18 -0.49 -18.87
C GLU A 270 59.66 0.23 -20.15
N PRO A 271 58.91 1.36 -20.04
CA PRO A 271 57.77 1.77 -20.90
C PRO A 271 58.12 2.82 -21.98
N PRO A 272 57.13 3.39 -22.75
CA PRO A 272 56.45 4.60 -22.26
C PRO A 272 54.97 4.84 -22.71
N ALA A 273 54.35 5.77 -21.97
CA ALA A 273 53.40 6.83 -22.37
C ALA A 273 51.89 6.56 -22.62
N VAL A 274 51.11 6.92 -21.58
CA VAL A 274 49.82 7.66 -21.54
C VAL A 274 49.22 8.15 -22.87
N ILE A 275 47.96 7.76 -23.12
CA ILE A 275 46.89 8.68 -23.59
C ILE A 275 45.55 8.23 -22.96
N ALA A 276 44.85 9.19 -22.36
CA ALA A 276 43.49 9.05 -21.82
C ALA A 276 42.47 8.72 -22.92
N GLY A 277 41.53 7.82 -22.62
CA GLY A 277 40.38 7.53 -23.47
C GLY A 277 39.17 7.18 -22.61
N ALA A 278 38.22 8.12 -22.55
CA ALA A 278 36.89 7.90 -22.00
C ALA A 278 36.18 6.80 -22.81
N GLY A 279 35.70 5.76 -22.13
CA GLY A 279 34.91 4.69 -22.72
C GLY A 279 33.47 5.12 -22.95
N GLU A 280 33.18 5.51 -24.18
CA GLU A 280 31.85 5.76 -24.76
C GLU A 280 31.07 4.44 -24.89
N SER A 281 29.79 4.42 -24.49
CA SER A 281 28.87 3.31 -24.77
C SER A 281 28.56 3.23 -26.29
N PRO A 282 28.41 2.03 -26.89
CA PRO A 282 28.28 1.90 -28.33
C PRO A 282 26.89 2.33 -28.81
N LYS A 283 26.86 3.26 -29.77
CA LYS A 283 25.69 3.67 -30.54
C LYS A 283 25.41 2.62 -31.64
N PRO A 284 24.21 2.01 -31.72
CA PRO A 284 23.92 1.08 -32.81
C PRO A 284 23.71 1.83 -34.14
N ALA A 285 24.22 1.22 -35.21
CA ALA A 285 24.15 1.72 -36.58
C ALA A 285 22.70 1.83 -37.08
N GLY A 286 22.39 2.97 -37.71
CA GLY A 286 21.04 3.33 -38.15
C GLY A 286 20.48 2.43 -39.24
N ARG A 287 19.30 1.85 -38.96
CA ARG A 287 18.40 1.26 -39.95
C ARG A 287 17.10 2.05 -39.88
N VAL A 288 16.79 2.83 -40.92
CA VAL A 288 15.52 3.55 -41.02
C VAL A 288 14.42 2.50 -41.28
N LEU A 289 13.66 2.17 -40.24
CA LEU A 289 12.45 1.34 -40.36
C LEU A 289 11.27 2.29 -40.61
N GLY A 290 10.70 2.25 -41.81
CA GLY A 290 9.40 2.87 -42.05
C GLY A 290 8.33 2.06 -41.34
N ILE A 291 7.73 2.60 -40.27
CA ILE A 291 6.64 1.94 -39.54
C ILE A 291 5.36 2.04 -40.39
N ALA A 292 4.94 0.92 -40.96
CA ALA A 292 3.72 0.84 -41.77
C ALA A 292 2.51 0.33 -40.99
N ASP A 293 2.73 -0.45 -39.93
CA ASP A 293 1.69 -1.08 -39.12
C ASP A 293 2.09 -1.18 -37.64
N ASN A 294 1.13 -1.65 -36.82
CA ASN A 294 1.31 -1.80 -35.38
C ASN A 294 2.29 -2.94 -35.01
N ALA A 295 2.44 -3.97 -35.85
CA ALA A 295 3.40 -5.04 -35.59
C ALA A 295 4.85 -4.54 -35.67
N GLN A 296 5.13 -3.67 -36.66
CA GLN A 296 6.43 -3.01 -36.80
C GLN A 296 6.68 -1.98 -35.70
N TRP A 297 5.64 -1.30 -35.21
CA TRP A 297 5.71 -0.42 -34.05
C TRP A 297 6.13 -1.19 -32.78
N VAL A 298 5.44 -2.30 -32.48
CA VAL A 298 5.78 -3.16 -31.34
C VAL A 298 7.21 -3.71 -31.46
N ALA A 299 7.61 -4.18 -32.66
CA ALA A 299 8.97 -4.67 -32.89
C ALA A 299 10.04 -3.59 -32.68
N LEU A 300 9.74 -2.34 -33.07
CA LEU A 300 10.62 -1.20 -32.81
C LEU A 300 10.77 -0.97 -31.29
N LEU A 301 9.66 -0.93 -30.54
CA LEU A 301 9.70 -0.74 -29.09
C LEU A 301 10.48 -1.84 -28.36
N SER A 302 10.38 -3.09 -28.81
CA SER A 302 11.18 -4.20 -28.26
C SER A 302 12.68 -4.07 -28.55
N SER A 303 13.05 -3.39 -29.65
CA SER A 303 14.45 -3.18 -30.03
C SER A 303 15.12 -1.99 -29.31
N ILE A 304 14.33 -1.09 -28.72
CA ILE A 304 14.82 0.10 -28.03
C ILE A 304 14.88 -0.18 -26.53
N GLU A 305 16.01 0.12 -25.90
CA GLU A 305 16.13 0.10 -24.44
C GLU A 305 15.45 1.31 -23.79
N LEU A 306 14.11 1.31 -23.79
CA LEU A 306 13.34 2.27 -22.99
C LEU A 306 13.36 1.85 -21.52
N ARG A 307 13.57 2.80 -20.61
CA ARG A 307 13.61 2.55 -19.15
C ARG A 307 12.59 3.42 -18.40
N GLY A 308 12.12 2.89 -17.28
CA GLY A 308 11.25 3.61 -16.35
C GLY A 308 9.91 4.05 -16.98
N PRO A 309 9.40 5.23 -16.61
CA PRO A 309 8.10 5.73 -17.08
C PRO A 309 7.97 5.82 -18.60
N LEU A 310 9.08 6.03 -19.32
CA LEU A 310 9.07 6.14 -20.78
C LEU A 310 8.78 4.79 -21.45
N ARG A 311 9.23 3.68 -20.85
CA ARG A 311 8.89 2.33 -21.33
C ARG A 311 7.42 2.03 -21.10
N GLU A 312 6.88 2.42 -19.96
CA GLU A 312 5.48 2.21 -19.61
C GLU A 312 4.56 3.02 -20.54
N LEU A 313 4.93 4.27 -20.82
CA LEU A 313 4.23 5.09 -21.80
C LEU A 313 4.23 4.44 -23.18
N ALA A 314 5.41 4.09 -23.71
CA ALA A 314 5.53 3.53 -25.05
C ALA A 314 4.87 2.14 -25.17
N GLY A 315 5.03 1.29 -24.16
CA GLY A 315 4.48 -0.08 -24.14
C GLY A 315 2.95 -0.14 -24.19
N ASN A 316 2.27 0.92 -23.72
CA ASN A 316 0.81 1.05 -23.73
C ASN A 316 0.28 1.86 -24.93
N THR A 317 1.07 2.01 -25.99
CA THR A 317 0.63 2.70 -27.22
C THR A 317 0.41 1.75 -28.38
N THR A 318 -0.60 2.07 -29.19
CA THR A 318 -0.93 1.41 -30.45
C THR A 318 -0.68 2.37 -31.60
N PHE A 319 -0.07 1.89 -32.67
CA PHE A 319 0.20 2.69 -33.86
C PHE A 319 -1.08 2.99 -34.65
N ILE A 320 -1.27 4.26 -35.02
CA ILE A 320 -2.36 4.69 -35.92
C ILE A 320 -1.81 5.04 -37.30
N SER A 321 -0.82 5.94 -37.37
CA SER A 321 -0.23 6.38 -38.65
C SER A 321 1.07 7.17 -38.44
N LEU A 322 1.90 7.19 -39.48
CA LEU A 322 3.09 8.02 -39.57
C LEU A 322 3.10 8.74 -40.93
N ILE A 323 2.76 10.03 -40.94
CA ILE A 323 2.66 10.85 -42.16
C ILE A 323 3.35 12.19 -41.89
N ASP A 324 4.21 12.65 -42.80
CA ASP A 324 4.89 13.96 -42.70
C ASP A 324 5.57 14.20 -41.35
N ARG A 325 6.29 13.19 -40.84
CA ARG A 325 6.94 13.16 -39.51
C ARG A 325 5.99 13.25 -38.31
N GLN A 326 4.67 13.20 -38.51
CA GLN A 326 3.69 13.12 -37.44
C GLN A 326 3.41 11.66 -37.09
N LEU A 327 3.78 11.25 -35.88
CA LEU A 327 3.49 9.92 -35.36
C LEU A 327 2.21 9.98 -34.52
N LYS A 328 1.12 9.41 -35.04
CA LYS A 328 -0.15 9.28 -34.33
C LYS A 328 -0.23 7.93 -33.62
N LEU A 329 -0.41 7.99 -32.31
CA LEU A 329 -0.53 6.83 -31.44
C LEU A 329 -1.87 6.90 -30.69
N ALA A 330 -2.40 5.73 -30.35
CA ALA A 330 -3.57 5.57 -29.49
C ALA A 330 -3.12 4.99 -28.15
N MET A 331 -3.77 5.38 -27.04
CA MET A 331 -3.58 4.71 -25.75
C MET A 331 -4.87 4.69 -24.91
N PRO A 332 -4.99 3.80 -23.90
CA PRO A 332 -6.12 3.78 -23.00
C PRO A 332 -6.25 5.07 -22.18
N ALA A 333 -7.48 5.44 -21.81
CA ALA A 333 -7.77 6.64 -21.03
C ALA A 333 -6.98 6.72 -19.71
N SER A 334 -6.72 5.58 -19.06
CA SER A 334 -5.95 5.48 -17.83
C SER A 334 -4.51 5.99 -17.95
N TYR A 335 -3.92 5.91 -19.14
CA TYR A 335 -2.53 6.33 -19.39
C TYR A 335 -2.42 7.73 -20.02
N MET A 336 -3.54 8.37 -20.39
CA MET A 336 -3.53 9.67 -21.06
C MET A 336 -2.94 10.80 -20.20
N MET A 337 -3.13 10.75 -18.88
CA MET A 337 -2.53 11.75 -17.96
C MET A 337 -1.01 11.64 -17.89
N MET A 338 -0.46 10.43 -18.12
CA MET A 338 0.98 10.19 -18.18
C MET A 338 1.60 10.73 -19.49
N ALA A 339 0.79 10.83 -20.56
CA ALA A 339 1.18 11.37 -21.85
C ALA A 339 1.21 12.91 -21.89
N GLY A 340 1.94 13.52 -20.95
CA GLY A 340 2.23 14.96 -20.96
C GLY A 340 3.23 15.35 -22.08
N GLU A 341 3.31 16.63 -22.41
CA GLU A 341 4.20 17.15 -23.48
C GLU A 341 5.68 16.79 -23.25
N MET A 342 6.15 16.82 -21.99
CA MET A 342 7.51 16.42 -21.64
C MET A 342 7.81 14.95 -21.97
N MET A 343 6.87 14.04 -21.67
CA MET A 343 7.00 12.61 -21.96
C MET A 343 6.92 12.32 -23.46
N LYS A 344 6.08 13.06 -24.20
CA LYS A 344 6.04 12.98 -25.67
C LYS A 344 7.36 13.42 -26.30
N GLN A 345 7.96 14.50 -25.80
CA GLN A 345 9.26 14.97 -26.30
C GLN A 345 10.37 13.94 -26.00
N GLN A 346 10.43 13.42 -24.78
CA GLN A 346 11.39 12.36 -24.42
C GLN A 346 11.23 11.10 -25.28
N LEU A 347 9.99 10.73 -25.63
CA LEU A 347 9.73 9.62 -26.53
C LEU A 347 10.18 9.94 -27.97
N ALA A 348 9.95 11.17 -28.44
CA ALA A 348 10.42 11.61 -29.75
C ALA A 348 11.95 11.59 -29.85
N ASP A 349 12.64 12.08 -28.82
CA ASP A 349 14.10 12.07 -28.72
C ASP A 349 14.66 10.64 -28.72
N ALA A 350 14.00 9.71 -28.02
CA ALA A 350 14.39 8.31 -27.98
C ALA A 350 14.19 7.59 -29.33
N LEU A 351 13.18 8.00 -30.11
CA LEU A 351 12.87 7.42 -31.42
C LEU A 351 13.69 8.03 -32.57
N ALA A 352 14.16 9.27 -32.43
CA ALA A 352 14.86 10.00 -33.49
C ALA A 352 16.09 9.27 -34.09
N PRO A 353 16.94 8.59 -33.30
CA PRO A 353 18.06 7.81 -33.85
C PRO A 353 17.63 6.63 -34.73
N TYR A 354 16.44 6.07 -34.48
CA TYR A 354 15.93 4.89 -35.17
C TYR A 354 15.07 5.25 -36.39
N LEU A 355 14.33 6.36 -36.31
CA LEU A 355 13.50 6.85 -37.42
C LEU A 355 14.30 7.73 -38.41
N GLY A 356 15.46 8.25 -37.99
CA GLY A 356 16.28 9.16 -38.81
C GLY A 356 15.74 10.59 -38.89
N PHE A 357 14.67 10.90 -38.16
CA PHE A 357 14.08 12.22 -37.97
C PHE A 357 13.40 12.30 -36.61
N GLU A 358 13.21 13.51 -36.09
CA GLU A 358 12.45 13.74 -34.86
C GLU A 358 10.95 13.72 -35.16
N PRO A 359 10.18 12.73 -34.64
CA PRO A 359 8.76 12.62 -34.90
C PRO A 359 7.95 13.58 -34.01
N MET A 360 6.94 14.25 -34.58
CA MET A 360 5.95 14.96 -33.77
C MET A 360 4.89 13.97 -33.27
N ILE A 361 4.92 13.67 -31.98
CA ILE A 361 4.08 12.64 -31.37
C ILE A 361 2.71 13.22 -31.00
N ARG A 362 1.64 12.61 -31.51
CA ARG A 362 0.26 12.89 -31.09
C ARG A 362 -0.38 11.62 -30.54
N ILE A 363 -0.70 11.65 -29.25
CA ILE A 363 -1.36 10.54 -28.57
C ILE A 363 -2.84 10.88 -28.39
N GLY A 364 -3.72 10.05 -28.94
CA GLY A 364 -5.16 10.12 -28.78
C GLY A 364 -5.69 8.96 -27.94
N GLN A 365 -6.97 9.04 -27.57
CA GLN A 365 -7.64 7.95 -26.87
C GLN A 365 -7.87 6.76 -27.83
N ALA A 366 -7.51 5.57 -27.37
CA ALA A 366 -7.76 4.31 -28.07
C ALA A 366 -9.25 3.92 -28.00
N GLY A 367 -9.78 3.39 -29.11
CA GLY A 367 -11.04 2.64 -29.11
C GLY A 367 -10.87 1.28 -28.44
N ALA A 368 -11.98 0.65 -28.03
CA ALA A 368 -11.97 -0.60 -27.25
C ALA A 368 -11.13 -1.72 -27.90
N ASP A 369 -11.13 -1.82 -29.24
CA ASP A 369 -10.39 -2.84 -29.99
C ASP A 369 -8.89 -2.57 -30.10
N ALA A 370 -8.46 -1.31 -29.99
CA ALA A 370 -7.05 -0.91 -30.14
C ALA A 370 -6.22 -1.18 -28.87
N ASN A 371 -6.87 -1.42 -27.72
CA ASN A 371 -6.21 -1.70 -26.44
C ASN A 371 -5.60 -3.11 -26.39
N ALA A 372 -6.08 -4.04 -27.22
CA ALA A 372 -5.67 -5.44 -27.20
C ALA A 372 -4.34 -5.71 -27.91
N ASP A 373 -3.85 -4.78 -28.75
CA ASP A 373 -2.66 -4.99 -29.59
C ASP A 373 -1.46 -4.11 -29.16
N THR A 374 -1.27 -3.89 -27.86
CA THR A 374 -0.12 -3.15 -27.33
C THR A 374 1.04 -4.08 -26.98
N LEU A 375 2.27 -3.56 -26.88
CA LEU A 375 3.42 -4.34 -26.41
C LEU A 375 3.19 -4.88 -24.99
N SER A 376 2.66 -4.05 -24.09
CA SER A 376 2.31 -4.47 -22.73
C SER A 376 1.26 -5.58 -22.69
N ALA A 377 0.27 -5.56 -23.60
CA ALA A 377 -0.73 -6.63 -23.70
C ALA A 377 -0.13 -7.95 -24.20
N ARG A 378 0.79 -7.89 -25.17
CA ARG A 378 1.49 -9.07 -25.69
C ARG A 378 2.46 -9.67 -24.67
N ASP A 379 3.22 -8.84 -23.96
CA ASP A 379 4.11 -9.28 -22.88
C ASP A 379 3.32 -9.97 -21.77
N ARG A 380 2.17 -9.41 -21.38
CA ARG A 380 1.26 -10.02 -20.39
C ARG A 380 0.70 -11.36 -20.88
N ALA A 381 0.19 -11.43 -22.11
CA ALA A 381 -0.32 -12.68 -22.68
C ALA A 381 0.76 -13.76 -22.77
N GLN A 382 2.00 -13.39 -23.10
CA GLN A 382 3.12 -14.34 -23.15
C GLN A 382 3.54 -14.81 -21.76
N GLN A 383 3.51 -13.94 -20.75
CA GLN A 383 3.75 -14.33 -19.35
C GLN A 383 2.65 -15.26 -18.83
N ASP A 384 1.39 -14.94 -19.11
CA ASP A 384 0.23 -15.76 -18.73
C ASP A 384 0.30 -17.15 -19.40
N ALA A 385 0.69 -17.21 -20.69
CA ALA A 385 0.89 -18.48 -21.39
C ALA A 385 2.02 -19.32 -20.77
N ARG A 386 3.16 -18.69 -20.42
CA ARG A 386 4.27 -19.40 -19.74
C ARG A 386 3.87 -19.88 -18.35
N GLN A 387 3.08 -19.10 -17.63
CA GLN A 387 2.55 -19.48 -16.32
C GLN A 387 1.64 -20.70 -16.46
N GLN A 388 0.70 -20.68 -17.41
CA GLN A 388 -0.20 -21.81 -17.68
C GLN A 388 0.56 -23.06 -18.13
N ASP A 389 1.56 -22.93 -19.00
CA ASP A 389 2.40 -24.05 -19.43
C ASP A 389 3.19 -24.64 -18.25
N ALA A 390 3.71 -23.79 -17.34
CA ALA A 390 4.41 -24.24 -16.14
C ALA A 390 3.45 -24.97 -15.18
N GLU A 391 2.23 -24.47 -15.01
CA GLU A 391 1.20 -25.09 -14.19
C GLU A 391 0.75 -26.43 -14.77
N ALA A 392 0.50 -26.49 -16.07
CA ALA A 392 0.12 -27.71 -16.78
C ALA A 392 1.25 -28.75 -16.73
N ALA A 393 2.50 -28.35 -16.95
CA ALA A 393 3.66 -29.25 -16.86
C ALA A 393 3.85 -29.78 -15.44
N PHE A 394 3.66 -28.94 -14.42
CA PHE A 394 3.75 -29.35 -13.02
C PHE A 394 2.63 -30.32 -12.62
N MET A 395 1.38 -30.06 -13.05
CA MET A 395 0.24 -30.95 -12.79
C MET A 395 0.30 -32.26 -13.60
N ALA A 396 1.00 -32.25 -14.73
CA ALA A 396 1.25 -33.44 -15.55
C ALA A 396 2.43 -34.29 -15.05
N ASP A 397 3.20 -33.82 -14.07
CA ASP A 397 4.35 -34.55 -13.54
C ASP A 397 3.89 -35.83 -12.81
N PRO A 398 4.42 -37.02 -13.17
CA PRO A 398 4.00 -38.28 -12.55
C PRO A 398 4.24 -38.36 -11.03
N GLY A 399 5.26 -37.66 -10.52
CA GLY A 399 5.53 -37.56 -9.09
C GLY A 399 4.51 -36.68 -8.37
N VAL A 400 4.13 -35.56 -8.97
CA VAL A 400 3.07 -34.68 -8.44
C VAL A 400 1.72 -35.40 -8.44
N GLN A 401 1.38 -36.12 -9.51
CA GLN A 401 0.15 -36.92 -9.57
C GLN A 401 0.13 -38.06 -8.54
N GLY A 402 1.26 -38.72 -8.30
CA GLY A 402 1.39 -39.70 -7.23
C GLY A 402 1.18 -39.09 -5.85
N LEU A 403 1.73 -37.90 -5.59
CA LEU A 403 1.53 -37.19 -4.32
C LEU A 403 0.07 -36.77 -4.10
N ILE A 404 -0.62 -36.34 -5.15
CA ILE A 404 -2.05 -35.96 -5.07
C ILE A 404 -2.91 -37.20 -4.84
N ASN A 405 -2.71 -38.27 -5.61
CA ASN A 405 -3.56 -39.47 -5.56
C ASN A 405 -3.31 -40.33 -4.31
N ASP A 406 -2.04 -40.47 -3.89
CA ASP A 406 -1.68 -41.38 -2.80
C ASP A 406 -1.73 -40.71 -1.42
N PHE A 407 -1.63 -39.38 -1.36
CA PHE A 407 -1.50 -38.62 -0.10
C PHE A 407 -2.46 -37.44 0.06
N ASP A 408 -3.46 -37.27 -0.83
CA ASP A 408 -4.42 -36.15 -0.84
C ASP A 408 -3.72 -34.76 -0.80
N ALA A 409 -2.54 -34.69 -1.43
CA ALA A 409 -1.74 -33.46 -1.45
C ALA A 409 -2.45 -32.39 -2.28
N ARG A 410 -2.41 -31.14 -1.81
CA ARG A 410 -2.96 -29.98 -2.51
C ARG A 410 -1.85 -29.03 -2.93
N VAL A 411 -1.91 -28.55 -4.16
CA VAL A 411 -1.04 -27.50 -4.66
C VAL A 411 -1.56 -26.16 -4.16
N ALA A 412 -0.69 -25.36 -3.55
CA ALA A 412 -1.04 -24.01 -3.12
C ALA A 412 -1.28 -23.12 -4.36
N PRO A 413 -2.44 -22.44 -4.48
CA PRO A 413 -2.72 -21.54 -5.61
C PRO A 413 -1.62 -20.48 -5.78
N GLY A 414 -1.16 -20.25 -7.01
CA GLY A 414 -0.13 -19.24 -7.32
C GLY A 414 1.30 -19.59 -6.92
N SER A 415 1.56 -20.78 -6.38
CA SER A 415 2.92 -21.20 -5.94
C SER A 415 3.83 -21.69 -7.06
N ILE A 416 3.29 -21.97 -8.25
CA ILE A 416 4.04 -22.46 -9.40
C ILE A 416 4.67 -21.27 -10.12
N LYS A 417 5.98 -21.32 -10.39
CA LYS A 417 6.71 -20.27 -11.11
C LYS A 417 7.36 -20.84 -12.37
N PRO A 418 7.23 -20.17 -13.53
CA PRO A 418 7.91 -20.58 -14.75
C PRO A 418 9.43 -20.44 -14.56
N LEU A 419 10.18 -21.38 -15.12
CA LEU A 419 11.64 -21.32 -15.08
C LEU A 419 12.15 -20.11 -15.88
N PRO A 420 13.11 -19.34 -15.36
CA PRO A 420 13.78 -18.30 -16.14
C PRO A 420 14.65 -18.97 -17.22
N ASN A 421 14.57 -18.47 -18.45
CA ASN A 421 15.47 -18.85 -19.54
C ASN A 421 16.90 -18.34 -19.31
#